data_AF-A0A0M4GD20-F1
#
_entry.id   AF-A0A0M4GD20-F1
#
_cell.length_a   1.000
_cell.length_b   1.000
_cell.length_c   1.000
_cell.angle_alpha   90.00
_cell.angle_beta   90.00
_cell.angle_gamma   90.00
#
_symmetry.space_group_name_H-M   'P 1'
#
loop_
_entity.id
_entity.type
_entity.pdbx_description
1 polymer ?
#
loop_
_entity_poly.entity_id
_entity_poly.type
_entity_poly.pdbx_seq_one_letter_code
_entity_poly.pdbx_strand_id
1 'polypeptide(L)'
;MNSAIYVGLLFLALICSLVHVVIQIMADKRPGEIVLQSFFIAFFILGSSCLWWIIIANNEITQSIGVLINGIVLGLITFNNMHLSFYLDEHRGPFETNMKHQPENPRYI
;
A
#
# COMPACT_ATOMS: atom_id res chain seq x y z
N MET A 1 10.32 8.15 -26.44
CA MET A 1 11.03 6.90 -26.07
C MET A 1 11.23 6.77 -24.57
N ASN A 2 11.74 7.79 -23.86
CA ASN A 2 11.87 7.81 -22.39
C ASN A 2 10.56 7.51 -21.66
N SER A 3 9.44 7.88 -22.27
CA SER A 3 8.15 7.68 -21.66
C SER A 3 7.71 6.22 -21.53
N ALA A 4 7.97 5.40 -22.55
CA ALA A 4 7.61 3.98 -22.52
C ALA A 4 8.46 3.22 -21.49
N ILE A 5 9.72 3.62 -21.30
CA ILE A 5 10.64 3.02 -20.34
C ILE A 5 10.19 3.31 -18.90
N TYR A 6 9.74 4.54 -18.63
CA TYR A 6 9.23 4.92 -17.30
C TYR A 6 7.94 4.17 -16.94
N VAL A 7 7.01 4.05 -17.89
CA VAL A 7 5.78 3.26 -17.71
C VAL A 7 6.13 1.78 -17.48
N GLY A 8 7.11 1.24 -18.20
CA GLY A 8 7.62 -0.11 -17.98
C GLY A 8 8.21 -0.32 -16.59
N LEU A 9 8.99 0.65 -16.08
CA LEU A 9 9.54 0.62 -14.72
C LEU A 9 8.47 0.69 -13.64
N LEU A 10 7.44 1.53 -13.84
CA LEU A 10 6.28 1.59 -12.93
C LEU A 10 5.53 0.25 -12.91
N PHE A 11 5.33 -0.36 -14.08
CA PHE A 11 4.65 -1.65 -14.19
C PHE A 11 5.45 -2.77 -13.50
N LEU A 12 6.78 -2.77 -13.67
CA LEU A 12 7.69 -3.71 -13.00
C LEU A 12 7.68 -3.51 -11.48
N ALA A 13 7.71 -2.26 -11.00
CA ALA A 13 7.61 -1.95 -9.58
C ALA A 13 6.27 -2.42 -8.98
N LEU A 14 5.19 -2.29 -9.75
CA LEU A 14 3.85 -2.75 -9.37
C LEU A 14 3.78 -4.29 -9.30
N ILE A 15 4.38 -5.01 -10.24
CA ILE A 15 4.49 -6.47 -10.18
C ILE A 15 5.34 -6.90 -8.97
N CYS A 16 6.47 -6.24 -8.74
CA CYS A 16 7.35 -6.55 -7.61
C CYS A 16 6.64 -6.32 -6.26
N SER A 17 5.85 -5.25 -6.17
CA SER A 17 4.96 -4.99 -5.05
C SER A 17 3.97 -6.11 -4.81
N LEU A 18 3.28 -6.54 -5.88
CA LEU A 18 2.23 -7.54 -5.81
C LEU A 18 2.80 -8.88 -5.32
N VAL A 19 3.96 -9.26 -5.85
CA VAL A 19 4.69 -10.46 -5.43
C VAL A 19 5.09 -10.37 -3.97
N HIS A 20 5.57 -9.22 -3.50
CA HIS A 20 5.95 -9.03 -2.10
C HIS A 20 4.75 -9.17 -1.15
N VAL A 21 3.60 -8.59 -1.51
CA VAL A 21 2.35 -8.71 -0.74
C VAL A 21 1.89 -10.16 -0.67
N VAL A 22 1.90 -10.89 -1.79
CA VAL A 22 1.51 -12.32 -1.83
C VAL A 22 2.43 -13.17 -0.94
N ILE A 23 3.75 -12.95 -1.00
CA ILE A 23 4.72 -13.65 -0.15
C ILE A 23 4.47 -13.35 1.33
N GLN A 24 4.12 -12.11 1.69
CA GLN A 24 3.84 -11.76 3.08
C GLN A 24 2.53 -12.33 3.62
N ILE A 25 1.49 -12.42 2.79
CA ILE A 25 0.25 -13.12 3.14
C ILE A 25 0.54 -14.59 3.45
N MET A 26 1.47 -15.22 2.73
CA MET A 26 1.91 -16.60 2.99
C MET A 26 2.82 -16.74 4.23
N ALA A 27 3.36 -15.64 4.77
CA ALA A 27 4.39 -15.67 5.81
C ALA A 27 3.86 -15.46 7.25
N ASP A 28 2.54 -15.55 7.49
CA ASP A 28 1.90 -15.38 8.81
C ASP A 28 2.27 -14.05 9.52
N LYS A 29 2.57 -13.01 8.75
CA LYS A 29 2.84 -11.67 9.31
C LYS A 29 1.55 -11.04 9.84
N ARG A 30 1.70 -10.19 10.86
CA ARG A 30 0.56 -9.45 11.43
C ARG A 30 -0.13 -8.65 10.32
N PRO A 31 -1.48 -8.64 10.24
CA PRO A 31 -2.22 -7.99 9.16
C PRO A 31 -1.89 -6.49 9.04
N GLY A 32 -1.59 -5.83 10.16
CA GLY A 32 -1.13 -4.44 10.16
C GLY A 32 0.21 -4.21 9.45
N GLU A 33 1.11 -5.20 9.42
CA GLU A 33 2.39 -5.09 8.69
C GLU A 33 2.16 -5.19 7.17
N ILE A 34 1.25 -6.06 6.74
CA ILE A 34 0.86 -6.23 5.33
C ILE A 34 0.19 -4.94 4.81
N VAL A 35 -0.72 -4.37 5.60
CA VAL A 35 -1.42 -3.12 5.27
C VAL A 35 -0.45 -1.93 5.24
N LEU A 36 0.50 -1.87 6.17
CA LEU A 36 1.51 -0.81 6.19
C LEU A 36 2.40 -0.87 4.94
N GLN A 37 2.82 -2.08 4.55
CA GLN A 37 3.64 -2.25 3.36
C GLN A 37 2.87 -1.96 2.07
N SER A 38 1.62 -2.41 1.95
CA SER A 38 0.79 -2.08 0.78
C SER A 38 0.60 -0.56 0.64
N PHE A 39 0.45 0.15 1.76
CA PHE A 39 0.38 1.60 1.79
C PHE A 39 1.68 2.26 1.30
N PHE A 40 2.85 1.82 1.79
CA PHE A 40 4.13 2.36 1.35
C PHE A 40 4.37 2.18 -0.15
N ILE A 41 4.00 1.02 -0.69
CA ILE A 41 4.24 0.76 -2.11
C ILE A 41 3.26 1.56 -2.99
N ALA A 42 1.99 1.66 -2.59
CA ALA A 42 1.03 2.52 -3.25
C ALA A 42 1.50 3.99 -3.26
N PHE A 43 2.03 4.47 -2.15
CA PHE A 43 2.59 5.82 -2.04
C PHE A 43 3.78 6.03 -2.99
N PHE A 44 4.69 5.06 -3.08
CA PHE A 44 5.85 5.15 -3.97
C PHE A 44 5.46 5.19 -5.46
N ILE A 45 4.52 4.31 -5.86
CA ILE A 45 4.05 4.23 -7.26
C ILE A 45 3.29 5.50 -7.63
N LEU A 46 2.36 5.94 -6.78
CA LEU A 46 1.54 7.13 -7.05
C LEU A 46 2.38 8.42 -6.97
N GLY A 47 3.34 8.51 -6.06
CA GLY A 47 4.29 9.61 -6.01
C GLY A 47 5.13 9.70 -7.28
N SER A 48 5.62 8.56 -7.79
CA SER A 48 6.34 8.49 -9.06
C SER A 48 5.43 8.86 -10.26
N SER A 49 4.17 8.42 -10.24
CA SER A 49 3.16 8.82 -11.22
C SER A 49 2.86 10.33 -11.18
N CYS A 50 2.84 10.96 -10.01
CA CYS A 50 2.69 12.42 -9.89
C CYS A 50 3.88 13.17 -10.49
N LEU A 51 5.11 12.74 -10.19
CA LEU A 51 6.34 13.27 -10.78
C LEU A 51 6.30 13.18 -12.31
N TRP A 52 5.80 12.08 -12.84
CA TRP A 52 5.61 11.93 -14.28
C TRP A 52 4.68 12.98 -14.87
N TRP A 53 3.49 13.17 -14.28
CA TRP A 53 2.54 14.17 -14.79
C TRP A 53 3.15 15.57 -14.79
N ILE A 54 3.90 15.92 -13.74
CA ILE A 54 4.61 17.20 -13.63
C ILE A 54 5.66 17.38 -14.73
N ILE A 55 6.42 16.32 -15.07
CA ILE A 55 7.52 16.39 -16.05
C ILE A 55 7.01 16.36 -17.49
N ILE A 56 5.97 15.55 -17.78
CA ILE A 56 5.55 15.26 -19.16
C ILE A 56 4.46 16.20 -19.68
N ALA A 57 3.58 16.70 -18.82
CA ALA A 57 2.40 17.42 -19.30
C ALA A 57 2.74 18.85 -19.72
N ASN A 58 2.25 19.22 -20.91
CA ASN A 58 2.59 20.48 -21.58
C ASN A 58 1.87 21.71 -21.01
N ASN A 59 0.92 21.55 -20.10
CA ASN A 59 0.20 22.64 -19.47
C ASN A 59 -0.09 22.36 -17.99
N GLU A 60 -0.26 23.43 -17.21
CA GLU A 60 -0.45 23.36 -15.75
C GLU A 60 -1.77 22.68 -15.36
N ILE A 61 -2.80 22.80 -16.20
CA ILE A 61 -4.13 22.21 -15.95
C ILE A 61 -4.05 20.69 -16.01
N THR A 62 -3.41 20.14 -17.04
CA THR A 62 -3.23 18.69 -17.21
C THR A 62 -2.28 18.11 -16.15
N GLN A 63 -1.23 18.85 -15.75
CA GLN A 63 -0.40 18.47 -14.60
C GLN A 63 -1.25 18.34 -13.34
N SER A 64 -2.05 19.37 -13.04
CA SER A 64 -2.90 19.42 -11.85
C SER A 64 -3.97 18.33 -11.85
N ILE A 65 -4.61 18.06 -12.99
CA ILE A 65 -5.60 17.00 -13.14
C ILE A 65 -4.94 15.62 -12.94
N GLY A 66 -3.76 15.39 -13.52
CA GLY A 66 -3.04 14.13 -13.36
C GLY A 66 -2.65 13.85 -11.90
N VAL A 67 -2.13 14.87 -11.21
CA VAL A 67 -1.83 14.79 -9.77
C VAL A 67 -3.09 14.58 -8.94
N LEU A 68 -4.19 15.28 -9.26
CA LEU A 68 -5.47 15.13 -8.57
C LEU A 68 -6.03 13.71 -8.71
N ILE A 69 -5.99 13.13 -9.92
CA ILE A 69 -6.42 11.75 -10.16
C ILE A 69 -5.60 10.78 -9.33
N ASN A 70 -4.27 10.90 -9.30
CA ASN A 70 -3.42 10.07 -8.45
C ASN A 70 -3.75 10.23 -6.95
N GLY A 71 -4.10 11.44 -6.51
CA GLY A 71 -4.56 11.70 -5.13
C GLY A 71 -5.87 10.98 -4.80
N ILE A 72 -6.84 10.98 -5.72
CA ILE A 72 -8.10 10.23 -5.57
C ILE A 72 -7.82 8.72 -5.49
N VAL A 73 -6.95 8.21 -6.36
CA VAL A 73 -6.53 6.79 -6.34
C VAL A 73 -5.87 6.43 -5.01
N LEU A 74 -4.98 7.28 -4.49
CA LEU A 74 -4.36 7.06 -3.18
C LEU A 74 -5.41 7.00 -2.06
N GLY A 75 -6.38 7.91 -2.08
CA GLY A 75 -7.50 7.92 -1.13
C GLY A 75 -8.29 6.63 -1.15
N LEU A 76 -8.63 6.13 -2.35
CA LEU A 76 -9.34 4.86 -2.53
C LEU A 76 -8.53 3.66 -2.03
N ILE A 77 -7.23 3.60 -2.34
CA ILE A 77 -6.35 2.53 -1.86
C ILE A 77 -6.26 2.55 -0.34
N THR A 78 -6.11 3.74 0.25
CA THR A 78 -6.06 3.93 1.70
C THR A 78 -7.35 3.45 2.37
N PHE A 79 -8.49 3.85 1.82
CA PHE A 79 -9.80 3.42 2.32
C PHE A 79 -9.97 1.90 2.28
N ASN A 80 -9.64 1.26 1.14
CA ASN A 80 -9.71 -0.19 1.00
C ASN A 80 -8.74 -0.92 1.95
N ASN A 81 -7.51 -0.42 2.09
CA ASN A 81 -6.53 -0.97 3.03
C ASN A 81 -7.00 -0.87 4.48
N MET A 82 -7.61 0.25 4.86
CA MET A 82 -8.17 0.44 6.19
C MET A 82 -9.35 -0.50 6.44
N HIS A 83 -10.26 -0.62 5.47
CA HIS A 83 -11.38 -1.55 5.53
C HIS A 83 -10.91 -3.01 5.60
N LEU A 84 -9.90 -3.38 4.82
CA LEU A 84 -9.29 -4.71 4.86
C LEU A 84 -8.60 -4.96 6.20
N SER A 85 -7.93 -3.96 6.77
CA SER A 85 -7.32 -4.05 8.09
C SER A 85 -8.37 -4.35 9.16
N PHE A 86 -9.50 -3.64 9.15
CA PHE A 86 -10.59 -3.89 10.08
C PHE A 86 -11.25 -5.24 9.85
N TYR A 87 -11.47 -5.64 8.59
CA TYR A 87 -12.03 -6.95 8.25
C TYR A 87 -11.14 -8.10 8.77
N LEU A 88 -9.83 -7.99 8.55
CA LEU A 88 -8.85 -8.98 9.03
C LEU A 88 -8.74 -9.00 10.56
N ASP A 89 -8.93 -7.86 11.22
CA ASP A 89 -8.96 -7.76 12.69
C ASP A 89 -10.24 -8.38 13.28
N GLU A 90 -11.39 -8.10 12.67
CA GLU A 90 -12.69 -8.66 13.07
C GLU A 90 -12.76 -10.19 12.86
N HIS A 91 -12.17 -10.70 11.79
CA HIS A 91 -12.19 -12.14 11.46
C HIS A 91 -11.03 -12.93 12.09
N ARG A 92 -10.22 -12.30 12.95
CA ARG A 92 -9.12 -12.94 13.70
C ARG A 92 -9.59 -13.77 14.89
N GLY A 93 -10.86 -13.62 15.29
CA GLY A 93 -11.52 -14.30 16.41
C GLY A 93 -11.41 -15.84 16.53
N PRO A 94 -11.04 -16.62 15.49
CA PRO A 94 -10.79 -18.06 15.67
C PRO A 94 -9.31 -18.50 15.57
N PHE A 95 -8.37 -17.65 15.13
CA PHE A 95 -6.97 -18.08 14.90
C PHE A 95 -6.02 -17.81 16.10
N GLU A 96 -6.47 -17.07 17.12
CA GLU A 96 -5.66 -16.75 18.31
C GLU A 96 -5.75 -17.77 19.46
N THR A 97 -6.40 -18.92 19.27
CA THR A 97 -6.43 -19.96 20.33
C THR A 97 -5.13 -20.77 20.48
N ASN A 98 -4.08 -20.50 19.68
CA ASN A 98 -2.80 -21.21 19.80
C ASN A 98 -1.56 -20.35 20.14
N MET A 99 -1.69 -19.04 20.39
CA MET A 99 -0.61 -18.29 21.06
C MET A 99 -0.81 -18.32 22.57
N LYS A 100 -0.48 -19.48 23.15
CA LYS A 100 -0.32 -19.70 24.58
C LYS A 100 0.43 -18.54 25.25
N HIS A 101 -0.15 -18.06 26.34
CA HIS A 101 0.49 -17.49 27.54
C HIS A 101 1.82 -16.77 27.32
N GLN A 102 1.75 -15.47 27.04
CA GLN A 102 2.76 -14.56 27.55
C GLN A 102 2.16 -13.87 28.76
N PRO A 103 2.66 -14.11 29.99
CA PRO A 103 2.12 -13.47 31.18
C PRO A 103 2.28 -11.95 31.05
N GLU A 104 1.18 -11.23 31.29
CA GLU A 104 1.16 -9.79 31.45
C GLU A 104 2.28 -9.37 32.39
N ASN A 105 3.15 -8.48 31.92
CA ASN A 105 4.11 -7.79 32.75
C ASN A 105 3.41 -6.58 33.38
N PRO A 106 3.14 -6.56 34.70
CA PRO A 106 2.51 -5.42 35.33
C PRO A 106 3.59 -4.38 35.67
N ARG A 107 3.76 -3.40 34.79
CA ARG A 107 4.27 -2.06 35.12
C ARG A 107 3.40 -1.11 34.31
N TYR A 108 2.72 -0.14 34.91
CA TYR A 108 3.33 1.03 35.53
C TYR A 108 2.57 1.52 36.78
N ILE A 109 3.36 2.20 37.63
CA ILE A 109 3.05 2.90 38.88
C ILE A 109 2.14 4.10 38.60
#